data_AF-A0A7J7LAW5-F1
#
_entry.id   AF-A0A7J7LAW5-F1
#
_cell.length_a   1.000
_cell.length_b   1.000
_cell.length_c   1.000
_cell.angle_alpha   90.00
_cell.angle_beta   90.00
_cell.angle_gamma   90.00
#
_symmetry.space_group_name_H-M   'P 1'
#
loop_
_entity.id
_entity.type
_entity.pdbx_description
1 polymer ?
#
loop_
_entity_poly.entity_id
_entity_poly.type
_entity_poly.pdbx_seq_one_letter_code
_entity_poly.pdbx_strand_id
1 'polypeptide(L)'
;MAGIVVVFDFDKTIIDCDSDNWVVDELGATDLFNELLPTMPWNTPMDTMMKELRSQGRTIEDIAECLKRAPLHPRIISAIKAAHALGEYFSEIHTNPSFIDKEGTLRILPYHEKFTTHPHGCGDLCAPNMCKGTPTERIRTLALKEGKKRFIYLGDGKGDFYPSSKLGEGDFVMPRKNFPV
;
A
#
# COMPACT_ATOMS: atom_id res chain seq x y z
N MET A 1 -20.19 -4.59 22.89
CA MET A 1 -19.38 -3.42 22.52
C MET A 1 -19.50 -3.21 21.01
N ALA A 2 -19.59 -1.98 20.53
CA ALA A 2 -19.42 -1.72 19.09
C ALA A 2 -17.99 -2.13 18.72
N GLY A 3 -17.83 -2.95 17.67
CA GLY A 3 -16.50 -3.35 17.21
C GLY A 3 -15.81 -2.18 16.51
N ILE A 4 -14.49 -2.19 16.47
CA ILE A 4 -13.68 -1.21 15.75
C ILE A 4 -13.06 -1.91 14.54
N VAL A 5 -13.10 -1.26 13.39
CA VAL A 5 -12.35 -1.66 12.19
C VAL A 5 -11.30 -0.58 11.95
N VAL A 6 -10.03 -1.00 11.91
CA VAL A 6 -8.92 -0.09 11.63
C VAL A 6 -8.36 -0.45 10.26
N VAL A 7 -8.30 0.54 9.37
CA VAL A 7 -7.73 0.41 8.02
C VAL A 7 -6.47 1.26 7.99
N PHE A 8 -5.35 0.63 7.64
CA PHE A 8 -4.07 1.30 7.50
C PHE A 8 -3.67 1.30 6.03
N ASP A 9 -3.23 2.44 5.55
CA ASP A 9 -2.27 2.45 4.45
C ASP A 9 -0.92 1.87 4.90
N PHE A 10 -0.09 1.44 3.95
CA PHE A 10 1.18 0.80 4.23
C PHE A 10 2.37 1.75 4.09
N ASP A 11 2.70 2.15 2.86
CA ASP A 11 3.81 3.04 2.56
C ASP A 11 3.60 4.38 3.22
N LYS A 12 4.68 4.93 3.81
CA LYS A 12 4.63 6.19 4.56
C LYS A 12 3.48 6.26 5.58
N THR A 13 2.94 5.13 6.04
CA THR A 13 1.93 5.06 7.11
C THR A 13 2.34 4.04 8.17
N ILE A 14 2.41 2.75 7.82
CA ILE A 14 2.94 1.70 8.69
C ILE A 14 4.47 1.79 8.73
N ILE A 15 5.09 1.83 7.56
CA ILE A 15 6.52 2.08 7.41
C ILE A 15 6.79 3.59 7.23
N ASP A 16 8.01 4.03 7.52
CA ASP A 16 8.43 5.43 7.44
C ASP A 16 9.10 5.77 6.09
N CYS A 17 8.86 4.93 5.08
CA CYS A 17 9.36 5.09 3.73
C CYS A 17 8.35 4.59 2.70
N ASP A 18 8.70 4.77 1.44
CA ASP A 18 8.03 4.16 0.29
C ASP A 18 8.75 2.84 -0.02
N SER A 19 8.05 1.70 0.00
CA SER A 19 8.67 0.37 -0.12
C SER A 19 9.26 0.10 -1.49
N ASP A 20 8.65 0.63 -2.55
CA ASP A 20 9.18 0.55 -3.93
C ASP A 20 10.54 1.27 -4.00
N ASN A 21 10.58 2.54 -3.59
CA ASN A 21 11.83 3.31 -3.55
C ASN A 21 12.87 2.68 -2.63
N TRP A 22 12.45 2.17 -1.46
CA TRP A 22 13.35 1.53 -0.51
C TRP A 22 14.08 0.35 -1.12
N VAL A 23 13.37 -0.52 -1.85
CA VAL A 23 13.98 -1.67 -2.54
C VAL A 23 14.92 -1.22 -3.66
N VAL A 24 14.51 -0.24 -4.46
CA VAL A 24 15.33 0.32 -5.55
C VAL A 24 16.63 0.92 -5.00
N ASP A 25 16.54 1.68 -3.91
CA ASP A 25 17.67 2.36 -3.29
C ASP A 25 18.64 1.38 -2.62
N GLU A 26 18.13 0.53 -1.73
CA GLU A 26 18.95 -0.38 -0.95
C GLU A 26 19.62 -1.49 -1.78
N LEU A 27 19.03 -1.83 -2.94
CA LEU A 27 19.58 -2.86 -3.82
C LEU A 27 20.38 -2.30 -5.01
N GLY A 28 20.54 -0.97 -5.10
CA GLY A 28 21.46 -0.33 -6.04
C GLY A 28 20.90 -0.13 -7.45
N ALA A 29 19.59 0.10 -7.58
CA ALA A 29 18.92 0.36 -8.85
C ALA A 29 18.49 1.84 -9.04
N THR A 30 18.83 2.72 -8.09
CA THR A 30 18.42 4.14 -8.07
C THR A 30 18.76 4.91 -9.35
N ASP A 31 19.97 4.75 -9.87
CA ASP A 31 20.42 5.54 -11.03
C ASP A 31 19.59 5.22 -12.27
N LEU A 32 19.39 3.92 -12.55
CA LEU A 32 18.55 3.47 -13.65
C LEU A 32 17.08 3.85 -13.43
N PHE A 33 16.58 3.73 -12.21
CA PHE A 33 15.21 4.14 -11.90
C PHE A 33 14.98 5.63 -12.18
N ASN A 34 15.89 6.50 -11.74
CA ASN A 34 15.81 7.94 -11.95
C ASN A 34 15.92 8.33 -13.43
N GLU A 35 16.67 7.58 -14.23
CA GLU A 35 16.73 7.77 -15.69
C GLU A 35 15.38 7.44 -16.36
N LEU A 36 14.73 6.34 -15.95
CA LEU A 36 13.50 5.87 -16.58
C LEU A 36 12.25 6.59 -16.09
N LEU A 37 12.19 7.00 -14.82
CA LEU A 37 11.00 7.58 -14.17
C LEU A 37 10.34 8.73 -14.96
N PRO A 38 11.07 9.69 -15.56
CA PRO A 38 10.46 10.78 -16.34
C PRO A 38 9.84 10.35 -17.68
N THR A 39 10.17 9.14 -18.15
CA THR A 39 9.87 8.70 -19.53
C THR A 39 8.66 7.77 -19.61
N MET A 40 8.15 7.28 -18.48
CA MET A 40 7.14 6.22 -18.44
C MET A 40 6.33 6.23 -17.14
N PRO A 41 5.10 5.67 -17.13
CA PRO A 41 4.29 5.56 -15.91
C PRO A 41 4.96 4.64 -14.88
N TRP A 42 4.86 4.97 -13.59
CA TRP A 42 5.49 4.30 -12.43
C TRP A 42 5.64 2.77 -12.47
N ASN A 43 4.63 2.04 -12.93
CA ASN A 43 4.67 0.58 -12.96
C ASN A 43 5.71 0.03 -13.95
N THR A 44 5.95 0.73 -15.06
CA THR A 44 6.89 0.32 -16.10
C THR A 44 8.36 0.39 -15.63
N PRO A 45 8.85 1.49 -15.02
CA PRO A 45 10.20 1.52 -14.48
C PRO A 45 10.32 0.54 -13.31
N MET A 46 9.31 0.36 -12.46
CA MET A 46 9.36 -0.66 -11.40
C MET A 46 9.49 -2.10 -11.93
N ASP A 47 8.74 -2.50 -12.97
CA ASP A 47 8.93 -3.81 -13.62
C ASP A 47 10.33 -3.95 -14.23
N THR A 48 10.88 -2.85 -14.73
CA THR A 48 12.26 -2.79 -15.25
C THR A 48 13.28 -2.94 -14.13
N MET A 49 13.06 -2.33 -12.96
CA MET A 49 13.94 -2.47 -11.80
C MET A 49 13.96 -3.92 -11.31
N MET A 50 12.81 -4.60 -11.25
CA MET A 50 12.79 -6.01 -10.82
C MET A 50 13.61 -6.91 -11.76
N LYS A 51 13.57 -6.65 -13.07
CA LYS A 51 14.39 -7.35 -14.07
C LYS A 51 15.88 -7.01 -13.93
N GLU A 52 16.20 -5.75 -13.67
CA GLU A 52 17.59 -5.32 -13.48
C GLU A 52 18.19 -5.93 -12.22
N LEU A 53 17.48 -5.88 -11.09
CA LEU A 53 17.93 -6.54 -9.86
C LEU A 53 18.17 -8.04 -10.08
N ARG A 54 17.30 -8.69 -10.86
CA ARG A 54 17.49 -10.09 -11.25
C ARG A 54 18.73 -10.29 -12.13
N SER A 55 18.99 -9.39 -13.08
CA SER A 55 20.18 -9.41 -13.95
C SER A 55 21.48 -9.31 -13.13
N GLN A 56 21.44 -8.56 -12.03
CA GLN A 56 22.52 -8.41 -11.05
C GLN A 56 22.63 -9.59 -10.08
N GLY A 57 21.79 -10.62 -10.21
CA GLY A 57 21.82 -11.82 -9.37
C GLY A 57 21.08 -11.70 -8.05
N ARG A 58 20.30 -10.61 -7.82
CA ARG A 58 19.44 -10.51 -6.64
C ARG A 58 18.31 -11.53 -6.70
N THR A 59 17.95 -12.07 -5.53
CA THR A 59 16.83 -13.00 -5.38
C THR A 59 15.63 -12.36 -4.69
N ILE A 60 14.50 -13.07 -4.65
CA ILE A 60 13.34 -12.62 -3.89
C ILE A 60 13.64 -12.59 -2.39
N GLU A 61 14.52 -13.47 -1.90
CA GLU A 61 14.99 -13.47 -0.52
C GLU A 61 15.78 -12.19 -0.22
N ASP A 62 16.62 -11.71 -1.14
CA ASP A 62 17.32 -10.43 -0.98
C ASP A 62 16.34 -9.25 -0.88
N ILE A 63 15.30 -9.24 -1.71
CA ILE A 63 14.22 -8.23 -1.66
C ILE A 63 13.48 -8.32 -0.32
N ALA A 64 13.16 -9.53 0.16
CA ALA A 64 12.49 -9.73 1.43
C ALA A 64 13.35 -9.28 2.62
N GLU A 65 14.64 -9.61 2.64
CA GLU A 65 15.59 -9.13 3.66
C GLU A 65 15.78 -7.61 3.61
N CYS A 66 15.73 -7.02 2.42
CA CYS A 66 15.72 -5.57 2.26
C CYS A 66 14.49 -4.93 2.91
N LEU A 67 13.29 -5.44 2.61
CA LEU A 67 12.03 -4.94 3.16
C LEU A 67 11.92 -5.10 4.69
N LYS A 68 12.52 -6.16 5.26
CA LYS A 68 12.60 -6.34 6.73
C LYS A 68 13.37 -5.23 7.44
N ARG A 69 14.25 -4.52 6.72
CA ARG A 69 15.03 -3.39 7.25
C ARG A 69 14.34 -2.04 7.05
N ALA A 70 13.18 -2.00 6.40
CA ALA A 70 12.44 -0.76 6.21
C ALA A 70 12.14 -0.10 7.58
N PRO A 71 12.33 1.22 7.71
CA PRO A 71 12.12 1.92 8.97
C PRO A 71 10.64 1.90 9.38
N LEU A 72 10.37 1.65 10.67
CA LEU A 72 9.05 1.82 11.28
C LEU A 72 9.10 2.90 12.34
N HIS A 73 8.10 3.78 12.37
CA HIS A 73 8.00 4.79 13.41
C HIS A 73 7.66 4.12 14.77
N PRO A 74 8.36 4.40 15.88
CA PRO A 74 8.15 3.71 17.17
C PRO A 74 6.71 3.77 17.71
N ARG A 75 5.99 4.86 17.41
CA ARG A 75 4.56 4.97 17.78
C ARG A 75 3.64 4.06 16.98
N ILE A 76 3.98 3.75 15.72
CA ILE A 76 3.23 2.77 14.92
C ILE A 76 3.46 1.37 15.50
N ILE A 77 4.70 1.03 15.86
CA ILE A 77 5.00 -0.23 16.56
C ILE A 77 4.15 -0.35 17.83
N SER A 78 4.07 0.74 18.60
CA SER A 78 3.25 0.79 19.82
C SER A 78 1.76 0.63 19.53
N ALA A 79 1.25 1.30 18.49
CA ALA A 79 -0.16 1.24 18.09
C ALA A 79 -0.55 -0.15 17.59
N ILE A 80 0.28 -0.77 16.73
CA ILE A 80 0.07 -2.14 16.24
C ILE A 80 0.10 -3.12 17.41
N LYS A 81 1.07 -3.00 18.35
CA LYS A 81 1.12 -3.87 19.54
C LYS A 81 -0.10 -3.71 20.46
N ALA A 82 -0.58 -2.48 20.64
CA ALA A 82 -1.78 -2.20 21.44
C ALA A 82 -3.05 -2.75 20.76
N ALA A 83 -3.15 -2.63 19.44
CA ALA A 83 -4.22 -3.25 18.65
C ALA A 83 -4.12 -4.79 18.66
N HIS A 84 -2.90 -5.33 18.62
CA HIS A 84 -2.60 -6.77 18.63
C HIS A 84 -2.99 -7.45 19.95
N ALA A 85 -2.93 -6.76 21.09
CA ALA A 85 -3.49 -7.27 22.33
C ALA A 85 -5.02 -7.56 22.25
N LEU A 86 -5.67 -7.23 21.12
CA LEU A 86 -7.09 -7.42 20.84
C LEU A 86 -7.41 -8.52 19.79
N GLY A 87 -6.42 -9.20 19.17
CA GLY A 87 -6.66 -10.28 18.18
C GLY A 87 -5.59 -10.39 17.08
N GLU A 88 -5.69 -11.41 16.21
CA GLU A 88 -4.70 -11.76 15.15
C GLU A 88 -4.28 -10.55 14.28
N TYR A 89 -3.02 -10.57 13.83
CA TYR A 89 -2.27 -9.40 13.33
C TYR A 89 -2.98 -8.55 12.26
N PHE A 90 -3.55 -9.17 11.22
CA PHE A 90 -4.28 -8.49 10.16
C PHE A 90 -5.40 -9.40 9.64
N SER A 91 -6.64 -8.88 9.51
CA SER A 91 -7.77 -9.67 9.00
C SER A 91 -7.80 -9.75 7.47
N GLU A 92 -7.32 -8.71 6.78
CA GLU A 92 -7.27 -8.65 5.32
C GLU A 92 -6.07 -7.82 4.87
N ILE A 93 -5.46 -8.18 3.73
CA ILE A 93 -4.40 -7.43 3.06
C ILE A 93 -4.83 -7.17 1.61
N HIS A 94 -4.78 -5.92 1.20
CA HIS A 94 -5.06 -5.50 -0.18
C HIS A 94 -3.79 -4.89 -0.75
N THR A 95 -3.23 -5.54 -1.77
CA THR A 95 -2.01 -5.09 -2.46
C THR A 95 -2.11 -5.43 -3.93
N ASN A 96 -1.27 -4.81 -4.75
CA ASN A 96 -1.08 -5.19 -6.14
C ASN A 96 -0.74 -6.69 -6.24
N PRO A 97 -1.45 -7.47 -7.08
CA PRO A 97 -1.13 -8.88 -7.27
C PRO A 97 0.30 -9.04 -7.73
N SER A 98 1.00 -10.02 -7.18
CA SER A 98 2.39 -10.29 -7.56
C SER A 98 2.68 -11.78 -7.63
N PHE A 99 3.63 -12.16 -8.47
CA PHE A 99 4.10 -13.55 -8.60
C PHE A 99 5.57 -13.57 -9.01
N ILE A 100 6.24 -14.71 -8.80
CA ILE A 100 7.58 -14.96 -9.33
C ILE A 100 7.44 -15.67 -10.68
N ASP A 101 8.02 -15.10 -11.72
CA ASP A 101 8.01 -15.71 -13.05
C ASP A 101 9.01 -16.87 -13.17
N LYS A 102 9.07 -17.50 -14.35
CA LYS A 102 9.89 -18.69 -14.59
C LYS A 102 11.38 -18.38 -14.52
N GLU A 103 11.74 -17.12 -14.73
CA GLU A 103 13.09 -16.58 -14.70
C GLU A 103 13.53 -16.22 -13.26
N GLY A 104 12.60 -16.28 -12.30
CA GLY A 104 12.84 -15.94 -10.90
C GLY A 104 12.68 -14.44 -10.60
N THR A 105 12.05 -13.69 -11.49
CA THR A 105 11.82 -12.24 -11.35
C THR A 105 10.52 -12.00 -10.62
N LEU A 106 10.52 -11.06 -9.66
CA LEU A 106 9.29 -10.57 -9.05
C LEU A 106 8.50 -9.75 -10.07
N ARG A 107 7.26 -10.17 -10.38
CA ARG A 107 6.33 -9.46 -11.26
C ARG A 107 5.19 -8.90 -10.42
N ILE A 108 4.96 -7.60 -10.58
CA ILE A 108 3.89 -6.86 -9.91
C ILE A 108 2.89 -6.45 -10.98
N LEU A 109 1.63 -6.83 -10.79
CA LEU A 109 0.52 -6.54 -11.69
C LEU A 109 -0.34 -5.42 -11.10
N PRO A 110 -1.01 -4.63 -11.93
CA PRO A 110 -1.99 -3.68 -11.42
C PRO A 110 -3.15 -4.41 -10.75
N TYR A 111 -3.64 -3.86 -9.63
CA TYR A 111 -4.82 -4.36 -8.95
C TYR A 111 -6.08 -4.28 -9.84
N HIS A 112 -6.16 -3.26 -10.70
CA HIS A 112 -7.21 -3.13 -11.70
C HIS A 112 -6.69 -3.47 -13.10
N GLU A 113 -7.32 -4.44 -13.78
CA GLU A 113 -6.91 -4.89 -15.12
C GLU A 113 -7.04 -3.81 -16.20
N LYS A 114 -7.90 -2.82 -16.00
CA LYS A 114 -8.19 -1.77 -17.00
C LYS A 114 -7.61 -0.44 -16.55
N PHE A 115 -6.53 -0.01 -17.19
CA PHE A 115 -6.04 1.38 -17.17
C PHE A 115 -6.92 2.32 -18.02
N THR A 116 -8.23 2.07 -18.09
CA THR A 116 -9.15 3.04 -18.72
C THR A 116 -9.29 4.23 -17.78
N THR A 117 -9.71 5.39 -18.29
CA THR A 117 -9.57 6.65 -17.55
C THR A 117 -10.26 6.66 -16.19
N HIS A 118 -11.32 5.88 -15.91
CA HIS A 118 -11.89 5.76 -14.55
C HIS A 118 -12.64 4.42 -14.34
N PRO A 119 -11.97 3.26 -14.12
CA PRO A 119 -12.65 1.96 -14.05
C PRO A 119 -13.58 1.83 -12.83
N HIS A 120 -13.41 2.70 -11.83
CA HIS A 120 -14.13 2.74 -10.56
C HIS A 120 -14.87 4.08 -10.33
N GLY A 121 -14.94 4.95 -11.35
CA GLY A 121 -15.65 6.24 -11.26
C GLY A 121 -15.08 7.22 -10.23
N CYS A 122 -13.80 7.09 -9.85
CA CYS A 122 -13.18 7.89 -8.79
C CYS A 122 -12.52 9.18 -9.29
N GLY A 123 -12.66 9.53 -10.58
CA GLY A 123 -11.94 10.68 -11.15
C GLY A 123 -10.43 10.49 -11.02
N ASP A 124 -9.74 11.60 -10.76
CA ASP A 124 -8.29 11.66 -10.50
C ASP A 124 -7.93 11.54 -9.00
N LEU A 125 -8.85 11.00 -8.19
CA LEU A 125 -8.70 10.89 -6.72
C LEU A 125 -7.95 9.63 -6.29
N CYS A 126 -7.69 8.67 -7.17
CA CYS A 126 -6.90 7.49 -6.84
C CYS A 126 -5.95 7.10 -7.97
N ALA A 127 -4.91 6.34 -7.60
CA ALA A 127 -3.95 5.84 -8.56
C ALA A 127 -4.62 4.88 -9.56
N PRO A 128 -4.29 4.94 -10.86
CA PRO A 128 -4.82 4.00 -11.86
C PRO A 128 -4.47 2.54 -11.56
N ASN A 129 -3.36 2.33 -10.84
CA ASN A 129 -2.83 1.02 -10.49
C ASN A 129 -3.71 0.28 -9.46
N MET A 130 -4.14 0.99 -8.41
CA MET A 130 -4.91 0.42 -7.31
C MET A 130 -5.77 1.49 -6.62
N CYS A 131 -7.09 1.32 -6.65
CA CYS A 131 -8.01 2.14 -5.89
C CYS A 131 -8.20 1.57 -4.48
N LYS A 132 -7.75 2.32 -3.46
CA LYS A 132 -7.94 1.97 -2.04
C LYS A 132 -9.41 2.07 -1.60
N GLY A 133 -10.24 2.81 -2.33
CA GLY A 133 -11.66 3.01 -1.98
C GLY A 133 -12.51 1.76 -2.16
N THR A 134 -12.33 0.99 -3.23
CA THR A 134 -13.08 -0.24 -3.50
C THR A 134 -12.96 -1.28 -2.37
N PRO A 135 -11.76 -1.69 -1.91
CA PRO A 135 -11.65 -2.61 -0.79
C PRO A 135 -12.20 -1.98 0.51
N THR A 136 -11.99 -0.69 0.75
CA THR A 136 -12.52 0.02 1.93
C THR A 136 -14.05 -0.02 1.99
N GLU A 137 -14.73 0.25 0.87
CA GLU A 137 -16.19 0.16 0.78
C GLU A 137 -16.71 -1.26 1.01
N ARG A 138 -16.02 -2.27 0.45
CA ARG A 138 -16.39 -3.67 0.66
C ARG A 138 -16.26 -4.05 2.13
N ILE A 139 -15.12 -3.76 2.76
CA ILE A 139 -14.87 -4.03 4.18
C ILE A 139 -15.94 -3.34 5.03
N ARG A 140 -16.24 -2.08 4.72
CA ARG A 140 -17.28 -1.32 5.42
C ARG A 140 -18.66 -1.98 5.30
N THR A 141 -19.03 -2.38 4.09
CA THR A 141 -20.31 -3.05 3.82
C THR A 141 -20.43 -4.37 4.58
N LEU A 142 -19.36 -5.17 4.61
CA LEU A 142 -19.35 -6.45 5.33
C LEU A 142 -19.42 -6.24 6.84
N ALA A 143 -18.59 -5.36 7.40
CA ALA A 143 -18.56 -5.15 8.85
C ALA A 143 -19.88 -4.56 9.37
N LEU A 144 -20.55 -3.71 8.58
CA LEU A 144 -21.87 -3.17 8.93
C LEU A 144 -22.98 -4.24 8.92
N LYS A 145 -22.85 -5.30 8.10
CA LYS A 145 -23.77 -6.44 8.14
C LYS A 145 -23.62 -7.28 9.42
N GLU A 146 -22.42 -7.30 9.99
CA GLU A 146 -22.12 -7.96 11.26
C GLU A 146 -22.49 -7.11 12.51
N GLY A 147 -23.01 -5.90 12.28
CA GLY A 147 -23.44 -4.97 13.32
C GLY A 147 -22.73 -3.62 13.24
N LYS A 148 -23.08 -2.70 14.15
CA LYS A 148 -22.48 -1.37 14.14
C LYS A 148 -21.00 -1.45 14.52
N LYS A 149 -20.14 -1.05 13.58
CA LYS A 149 -18.70 -0.89 13.78
C LYS A 149 -18.31 0.57 13.58
N ARG A 150 -17.27 1.00 14.28
CA ARG A 150 -16.60 2.29 14.04
C ARG A 150 -15.38 2.06 13.18
N PHE A 151 -15.21 2.88 12.16
CA PHE A 151 -14.05 2.83 11.27
C PHE A 151 -13.03 3.89 11.63
N ILE A 152 -11.76 3.51 11.58
CA ILE A 152 -10.62 4.42 11.70
C ILE A 152 -9.72 4.16 10.50
N TYR A 153 -9.54 5.17 9.65
CA TYR A 153 -8.63 5.12 8.51
C TYR A 153 -7.35 5.89 8.83
N LEU A 154 -6.20 5.28 8.60
CA LEU A 154 -4.88 5.88 8.75
C LEU A 154 -4.19 5.91 7.39
N GLY A 155 -3.65 7.06 7.01
CA GLY A 155 -3.00 7.27 5.71
C GLY A 155 -2.07 8.48 5.73
N ASP A 156 -1.21 8.58 4.73
CA ASP A 156 -0.22 9.64 4.61
C ASP A 156 -0.60 10.69 3.57
N GLY A 157 -1.37 10.34 2.55
CA GLY A 157 -1.30 11.07 1.29
C GLY A 157 -2.63 11.33 0.59
N LYS A 158 -2.52 12.05 -0.53
CA LYS A 158 -3.61 12.24 -1.52
C LYS A 158 -4.32 10.92 -1.88
N GLY A 159 -3.59 9.81 -1.96
CA GLY A 159 -4.14 8.49 -2.29
C GLY A 159 -5.16 7.97 -1.26
N ASP A 160 -5.18 8.55 -0.06
CA ASP A 160 -6.04 8.16 1.05
C ASP A 160 -7.29 9.03 1.19
N PHE A 161 -7.38 10.11 0.40
CA PHE A 161 -8.55 10.98 0.40
C PHE A 161 -9.81 10.24 -0.08
N TYR A 162 -9.71 9.51 -1.20
CA TYR A 162 -10.84 8.78 -1.74
C TYR A 162 -11.41 7.71 -0.79
N PRO A 163 -10.61 6.76 -0.22
CA PRO A 163 -11.14 5.81 0.76
C PRO A 163 -11.65 6.49 2.03
N SER A 164 -11.06 7.61 2.45
CA SER A 164 -11.55 8.39 3.59
C SER A 164 -12.96 8.97 3.34
N SER A 165 -13.28 9.35 2.10
CA SER A 165 -14.63 9.80 1.74
C SER A 165 -15.74 8.75 1.90
N LYS A 166 -15.38 7.49 2.12
CA LYS A 166 -16.30 6.35 2.27
C LYS A 166 -16.71 6.10 3.72
N LEU A 167 -16.08 6.79 4.65
CA LEU A 167 -16.39 6.74 6.07
C LEU A 167 -17.71 7.45 6.37
N GLY A 168 -18.40 7.00 7.40
CA GLY A 168 -19.68 7.55 7.85
C GLY A 168 -19.56 8.43 9.09
N GLU A 169 -20.70 8.91 9.56
CA GLU A 169 -20.78 9.68 10.79
C GLU A 169 -20.29 8.86 12.00
N GLY A 170 -19.36 9.42 12.77
CA GLY A 170 -18.76 8.78 13.94
C GLY A 170 -17.55 7.88 13.66
N ASP A 171 -17.11 7.82 12.40
CA ASP A 171 -15.83 7.25 11.97
C ASP A 171 -14.72 8.31 12.01
N PHE A 172 -13.45 7.89 11.91
CA PHE A 172 -12.28 8.78 12.04
C PHE A 172 -11.30 8.61 10.89
N VAL A 173 -10.71 9.73 10.45
CA VAL A 173 -9.51 9.77 9.61
C VAL A 173 -8.36 10.27 10.49
N MET A 174 -7.24 9.56 10.48
CA MET A 174 -6.00 9.93 11.18
C MET A 174 -4.89 10.13 10.15
N PRO A 175 -4.79 11.33 9.56
CA PRO A 175 -3.76 11.63 8.58
C PRO A 175 -2.38 11.67 9.24
N ARG A 176 -1.34 11.20 8.55
CA ARG A 176 0.02 11.25 9.06
C ARG A 176 0.46 12.70 9.19
N LYS A 177 0.96 13.06 10.38
CA LYS A 177 1.43 14.42 10.66
C LYS A 177 2.58 14.78 9.70
N ASN A 178 2.50 15.98 9.12
CA ASN A 178 3.46 16.56 8.17
C ASN A 178 3.45 15.93 6.77
N PHE A 179 2.46 15.11 6.42
CA PHE A 179 2.25 14.63 5.06
C PHE A 179 1.04 15.32 4.43
N PRO A 180 1.00 15.48 3.10
CA PRO A 180 -0.08 16.16 2.41
C PRO A 180 -1.30 15.25 2.27
N VAL A 181 -2.38 15.58 2.98
CA VAL A 181 -3.71 14.97 2.78
C VAL A 181 -4.62 15.91 2.02
#